data_AF-A0A955GJD7-F1
#
_entry.id   AF-A0A955GJD7-F1
#
_cell.length_a   1.000
_cell.length_b   1.000
_cell.length_c   1.000
_cell.angle_alpha   90.00
_cell.angle_beta   90.00
_cell.angle_gamma   90.00
#
_symmetry.space_group_name_H-M   'P 1'
#
loop_
_entity.id
_entity.type
_entity.pdbx_description
1 polymer ?
#
loop_
_entity_poly.entity_id
_entity_poly.type
_entity_poly.pdbx_seq_one_letter_code
_entity_poly.pdbx_strand_id
1 'polypeptide(L)'
;MNDIFYELSLVIGISAGVSIVMRLLRQPLIIGYILSGVIVGPALLNVVHSENTIEAFANFGIALLLFIIGLGLNPKIIREVGRAAVLTGIGQVAFTSIAGYLIASALGYGTKAGIYIAVSLAFSSTIVVL
;
A
#
# COMPACT_ATOMS: atom_id res chain seq x y z
N MET A 1 1.18 27.49 -10.18
CA MET A 1 0.91 26.43 -11.19
C MET A 1 2.19 25.79 -11.71
N ASN A 2 3.32 26.52 -11.79
CA ASN A 2 4.62 25.91 -12.11
C ASN A 2 5.16 25.00 -11.00
N ASP A 3 4.81 25.29 -9.74
CA ASP A 3 5.33 24.58 -8.57
C ASP A 3 4.84 23.12 -8.49
N ILE A 4 3.58 22.85 -8.82
CA ILE A 4 3.04 21.48 -8.79
C ILE A 4 3.67 20.56 -9.82
N PHE A 5 3.93 21.05 -11.04
CA PHE A 5 4.60 20.25 -12.07
C PHE A 5 6.04 19.93 -11.66
N TYR A 6 6.70 20.87 -10.99
CA TYR A 6 8.03 20.65 -10.44
C TYR A 6 8.02 19.64 -9.29
N GLU A 7 7.10 19.78 -8.33
CA GLU A 7 6.91 18.82 -7.22
C GLU A 7 6.62 17.41 -7.74
N LEU A 8 5.67 17.26 -8.68
CA LEU A 8 5.35 15.96 -9.28
C LEU A 8 6.55 15.38 -10.04
N SER A 9 7.29 16.21 -10.77
CA SER A 9 8.48 15.78 -11.50
C SER A 9 9.58 15.30 -10.55
N LEU A 10 9.77 15.98 -9.41
CA LEU A 10 10.69 15.55 -8.36
C LEU A 10 10.25 14.23 -7.72
N VAL A 11 8.96 14.10 -7.35
CA VAL A 11 8.41 12.87 -6.77
C VAL A 11 8.61 11.69 -7.72
N ILE A 12 8.27 11.85 -9.00
CA ILE A 12 8.42 10.79 -10.01
C ILE A 12 9.90 10.49 -10.26
N GLY A 13 10.76 11.51 -10.39
CA GLY A 13 12.19 11.35 -10.65
C GLY A 13 12.92 10.65 -9.51
N ILE A 14 12.67 11.07 -8.27
CA ILE A 14 13.23 10.43 -7.07
C ILE A 14 12.70 9.01 -6.93
N SER A 15 11.39 8.80 -7.12
CA SER A 15 10.77 7.47 -7.07
C SER A 15 11.36 6.51 -8.10
N ALA A 16 11.60 6.98 -9.33
CA ALA A 16 12.24 6.18 -10.37
C ALA A 16 13.69 5.81 -9.98
N GLY A 17 14.48 6.77 -9.51
CA GLY A 17 15.86 6.54 -9.07
C GLY A 17 15.94 5.53 -7.92
N VAL A 18 15.15 5.73 -6.87
CA VAL A 18 15.10 4.80 -5.72
C VAL A 18 14.62 3.42 -6.16
N SER A 19 13.60 3.35 -7.02
CA SER A 19 13.08 2.08 -7.54
C SER A 19 14.11 1.30 -8.37
N ILE A 20 14.96 1.99 -9.13
CA ILE A 20 16.09 1.35 -9.85
C ILE A 20 17.07 0.75 -8.86
N VAL A 21 17.42 1.47 -7.78
CA VAL A 21 18.30 0.97 -6.73
C VAL A 21 17.68 -0.25 -6.04
N MET A 22 16.40 -0.17 -5.65
CA MET A 22 15.69 -1.30 -5.04
C MET A 22 15.68 -2.52 -5.95
N ARG A 23 15.44 -2.33 -7.25
CA ARG A 23 15.47 -3.40 -8.24
C ARG A 23 16.87 -4.03 -8.37
N LEU A 24 17.93 -3.22 -8.36
CA LEU A 24 19.31 -3.72 -8.40
C LEU A 24 19.63 -4.55 -7.14
N LEU A 25 19.12 -4.12 -5.99
CA LEU A 25 19.23 -4.81 -4.70
C LEU A 25 18.24 -6.00 -4.55
N ARG A 26 17.43 -6.28 -5.58
CA ARG A 26 16.39 -7.33 -5.59
C ARG A 26 15.36 -7.18 -4.47
N GLN A 27 15.07 -5.93 -4.09
CA GLN A 27 14.05 -5.60 -3.10
C GLN A 27 12.70 -5.35 -3.79
N PRO A 28 11.57 -5.65 -3.11
CA PRO A 28 10.23 -5.26 -3.58
C PRO A 28 10.13 -3.75 -3.84
N LEU A 29 9.53 -3.36 -4.97
CA LEU A 29 9.43 -1.95 -5.38
C LEU A 29 8.64 -1.08 -4.40
N ILE A 30 7.72 -1.67 -3.64
CA ILE A 30 6.94 -0.94 -2.62
C ILE A 30 7.83 -0.28 -1.58
N ILE A 31 8.97 -0.90 -1.25
CA ILE A 31 9.96 -0.33 -0.33
C ILE A 31 10.52 0.96 -0.94
N GLY A 32 10.78 0.96 -2.25
CA GLY A 32 11.23 2.14 -2.98
C GLY A 32 10.20 3.27 -2.96
N TYR A 33 8.91 2.97 -3.12
CA TYR A 33 7.85 3.99 -3.05
C TYR A 33 7.75 4.61 -1.66
N ILE A 34 7.81 3.80 -0.59
CA ILE A 34 7.79 4.29 0.79
C ILE A 34 9.02 5.17 1.06
N LEU A 35 10.22 4.69 0.71
CA LEU A 35 11.47 5.45 0.88
C LEU A 35 11.43 6.77 0.10
N SER A 36 10.89 6.77 -1.11
CA SER A 36 10.76 7.98 -1.91
C SER A 36 9.83 8.99 -1.24
N GLY A 37 8.71 8.54 -0.68
CA GLY A 37 7.81 9.38 0.12
C GLY A 37 8.51 9.99 1.34
N VAL A 38 9.33 9.20 2.04
CA VAL A 38 10.13 9.68 3.18
C VAL A 38 11.18 10.71 2.74
N ILE A 39 11.83 10.50 1.59
CA ILE A 39 12.84 11.40 1.01
C ILE A 39 12.22 12.74 0.60
N VAL A 40 11.13 12.73 -0.16
CA VAL A 40 10.50 13.96 -0.67
C VAL A 40 9.68 14.70 0.38
N GLY A 41 9.21 13.97 1.39
CA GLY A 41 8.43 14.49 2.49
C GLY A 41 9.23 15.32 3.50
N PRO A 42 8.57 15.82 4.55
CA PRO A 42 9.15 16.75 5.51
C PRO A 42 10.28 16.15 6.36
N ALA A 43 10.40 14.81 6.39
CA ALA A 43 11.44 14.13 7.15
C ALA A 43 12.86 14.31 6.59
N LEU A 44 13.00 14.61 5.29
CA LEU A 44 14.30 14.69 4.61
C LEU A 44 14.43 15.97 3.78
N LEU A 45 13.86 16.00 2.56
CA LEU A 45 14.05 17.11 1.64
C LEU A 45 12.99 18.20 1.78
N ASN A 46 11.81 17.86 2.31
CA ASN A 46 10.68 18.78 2.48
C ASN A 46 10.37 19.59 1.21
N VAL A 47 10.34 18.92 0.05
CA VAL A 47 10.14 19.56 -1.27
C VAL A 47 8.68 19.60 -1.68
N VAL A 48 7.88 18.70 -1.11
CA VAL A 48 6.44 18.60 -1.35
C VAL A 48 5.69 19.53 -0.40
N HIS A 49 4.98 20.51 -0.94
CA HIS A 49 4.18 21.48 -0.19
C HIS A 49 2.70 21.47 -0.63
N SER A 50 2.42 20.95 -1.82
CA SER A 50 1.08 20.90 -2.41
C SER A 50 0.33 19.63 -1.99
N GLU A 51 0.21 19.39 -0.68
CA GLU A 51 -0.32 18.14 -0.10
C GLU A 51 -1.68 17.73 -0.68
N ASN A 52 -2.67 18.63 -0.65
CA ASN A 52 -4.03 18.37 -1.15
C ASN A 52 -4.04 17.99 -2.64
N THR A 53 -3.17 18.60 -3.45
CA THR A 53 -3.10 18.30 -4.89
C THR A 53 -2.43 16.96 -5.13
N ILE A 54 -1.33 16.67 -4.43
CA ILE A 54 -0.65 15.37 -4.53
C ILE A 54 -1.55 14.24 -4.03
N GLU A 55 -2.33 14.47 -2.98
CA GLU A 55 -3.36 13.52 -2.51
C GLU A 55 -4.41 13.26 -3.59
N ALA A 56 -4.90 14.30 -4.28
CA ALA A 56 -5.83 14.13 -5.39
C ALA A 56 -5.24 13.29 -6.53
N PHE A 57 -3.97 13.51 -6.89
CA PHE A 57 -3.26 12.68 -7.89
C PHE A 57 -3.06 11.24 -7.40
N ALA A 58 -2.74 11.04 -6.13
CA ALA A 58 -2.60 9.70 -5.54
C ALA A 58 -3.93 8.93 -5.59
N ASN A 59 -5.04 9.57 -5.20
CA ASN A 59 -6.37 8.99 -5.28
C ASN A 59 -6.75 8.64 -6.72
N PHE A 60 -6.44 9.51 -7.68
CA PHE A 60 -6.66 9.23 -9.09
C PHE A 60 -5.82 8.04 -9.59
N GLY A 61 -4.54 7.97 -9.18
CA GLY A 61 -3.65 6.86 -9.50
C GLY A 61 -4.15 5.53 -8.95
N ILE A 62 -4.61 5.50 -7.69
CA ILE A 62 -5.20 4.31 -7.07
C ILE A 62 -6.48 3.90 -7.80
N ALA A 63 -7.35 4.85 -8.14
CA ALA A 63 -8.57 4.56 -8.89
C ALA A 63 -8.28 3.95 -10.26
N LEU A 64 -7.30 4.51 -11.00
CA LEU A 64 -6.86 3.98 -12.30
C LEU A 64 -6.27 2.57 -12.15
N LEU A 65 -5.42 2.36 -11.13
CA LEU A 65 -4.83 1.05 -10.87
C LEU A 65 -5.90 0.00 -10.57
N LEU A 66 -6.84 0.30 -9.69
CA LEU A 66 -7.95 -0.60 -9.35
C LEU A 66 -8.87 -0.84 -10.55
N PHE A 67 -9.07 0.17 -11.40
CA PHE A 67 -9.82 0.02 -12.64
C PHE A 67 -9.12 -0.93 -13.62
N ILE A 68 -7.81 -0.77 -13.85
CA ILE A 68 -7.03 -1.66 -14.72
C ILE A 68 -7.02 -3.09 -14.17
N ILE A 69 -6.82 -3.27 -12.86
CA ILE A 69 -6.92 -4.58 -12.20
C ILE A 69 -8.32 -5.18 -12.47
N GLY A 70 -9.38 -4.37 -12.32
CA GLY A 70 -10.75 -4.78 -12.61
C GLY A 70 -10.98 -5.20 -14.07
N LEU A 71 -10.40 -4.49 -15.04
CA LEU A 71 -10.48 -4.85 -16.47
C LEU A 71 -9.80 -6.19 -16.78
N GLY A 72 -8.76 -6.55 -16.03
CA GLY A 72 -8.06 -7.83 -16.17
C GLY A 72 -8.77 -9.03 -15.53
N LEU A 73 -9.85 -8.80 -14.76
CA LEU A 73 -10.58 -9.87 -14.10
C LEU A 73 -11.42 -10.67 -15.09
N ASN A 74 -11.20 -11.99 -15.12
CA ASN A 74 -12.02 -12.92 -15.88
C ASN A 74 -13.12 -13.52 -14.98
N PRO A 75 -14.41 -13.23 -15.22
CA PRO A 75 -15.51 -13.76 -14.40
C PRO A 75 -15.56 -15.28 -14.34
N LYS A 76 -15.07 -15.98 -15.38
CA LYS A 76 -15.00 -17.44 -15.39
C LYS A 76 -14.01 -17.96 -14.35
N ILE A 77 -12.82 -17.36 -14.28
CA ILE A 77 -11.79 -17.71 -13.29
C ILE A 77 -12.33 -17.41 -11.89
N ILE A 78 -12.96 -16.24 -11.68
CA ILE A 78 -13.57 -15.88 -10.39
C ILE A 78 -14.61 -16.93 -9.97
N ARG A 79 -15.42 -17.45 -10.89
CA ARG A 79 -16.41 -18.48 -10.55
C ARG A 79 -15.77 -19.82 -10.18
N GLU A 80 -14.65 -20.17 -10.82
CA GLU A 80 -13.91 -21.41 -10.58
C GLU A 80 -13.20 -21.39 -9.22
N VAL A 81 -12.48 -20.31 -8.90
CA VAL A 81 -11.72 -20.20 -7.65
C VAL A 81 -12.47 -19.48 -6.53
N GLY A 82 -13.62 -18.86 -6.81
CA GLY A 82 -14.28 -17.91 -5.92
C GLY A 82 -14.71 -18.50 -4.59
N ARG A 83 -15.23 -19.73 -4.57
CA ARG A 83 -15.61 -20.38 -3.30
C ARG A 83 -14.39 -20.61 -2.42
N ALA A 84 -13.30 -21.10 -3.00
CA ALA A 84 -12.04 -21.30 -2.27
C ALA A 84 -11.49 -19.95 -1.79
N ALA A 85 -11.44 -18.94 -2.66
CA ALA A 85 -10.96 -17.60 -2.33
C ALA A 85 -11.74 -16.92 -1.21
N VAL A 86 -13.07 -17.06 -1.18
CA VAL A 86 -13.90 -16.50 -0.10
C VAL A 86 -13.66 -17.23 1.22
N LEU A 87 -13.63 -18.57 1.20
CA LEU A 87 -13.38 -19.37 2.42
C LEU A 87 -11.99 -19.11 2.99
N THR A 88 -10.96 -19.10 2.14
CA THR A 88 -9.57 -18.85 2.57
C THR A 88 -9.37 -17.40 2.96
N GLY A 89 -10.00 -16.44 2.27
CA GLY A 89 -9.93 -15.02 2.61
C GLY A 89 -10.57 -14.71 3.98
N ILE A 90 -11.80 -15.18 4.21
CA ILE A 90 -12.47 -15.01 5.51
C ILE A 90 -11.69 -15.72 6.62
N GLY A 91 -11.24 -16.95 6.35
CA GLY A 91 -10.43 -17.73 7.30
C GLY A 91 -9.11 -17.03 7.65
N GLN A 92 -8.41 -16.48 6.64
CA GLN A 92 -7.17 -15.73 6.84
C GLN A 92 -7.41 -14.46 7.64
N VAL A 93 -8.43 -13.66 7.31
CA VAL A 93 -8.73 -12.41 8.04
C VAL A 93 -9.08 -12.72 9.50
N ALA A 94 -9.91 -13.74 9.76
CA ALA A 94 -10.24 -14.14 11.12
C ALA A 94 -8.99 -14.61 11.89
N PHE A 95 -8.20 -15.51 11.30
CA PHE A 95 -7.00 -16.04 11.92
C PHE A 95 -5.96 -14.95 12.24
N THR A 96 -5.65 -14.10 11.25
CA THR A 96 -4.67 -13.01 11.42
C THR A 96 -5.15 -11.94 12.38
N SER A 97 -6.45 -11.62 12.40
CA SER A 97 -7.02 -10.68 13.37
C SER A 97 -6.94 -11.23 14.80
N ILE A 98 -7.29 -12.51 15.00
CA ILE A 98 -7.20 -13.14 16.34
C ILE A 98 -5.74 -13.17 16.81
N ALA A 99 -4.83 -13.63 15.95
CA ALA A 99 -3.40 -13.67 16.26
C ALA A 99 -2.85 -12.27 16.56
N GLY A 100 -3.18 -11.28 15.72
CA GLY A 100 -2.77 -9.89 15.90
C GLY A 100 -3.28 -9.29 17.20
N TYR A 101 -4.52 -9.57 17.59
CA TYR A 101 -5.09 -9.11 18.86
C TYR A 101 -4.38 -9.74 20.06
N LEU A 102 -4.12 -11.04 20.02
CA LEU A 102 -3.39 -11.74 21.09
C LEU A 102 -1.97 -11.19 21.25
N ILE A 103 -1.27 -10.93 20.15
CA ILE A 103 0.06 -10.31 20.16
C ILE A 103 -0.02 -8.89 20.74
N ALA A 104 -0.97 -8.06 20.30
CA ALA A 104 -1.14 -6.71 20.80
C ALA A 104 -1.47 -6.68 22.31
N SER A 105 -2.32 -7.60 22.77
CA SER A 105 -2.63 -7.76 24.20
C SER A 105 -1.41 -8.22 24.99
N ALA A 106 -0.58 -9.11 24.46
CA ALA A 106 0.66 -9.56 25.10
C ALA A 106 1.70 -8.45 25.21
N LEU A 107 1.70 -7.50 24.25
CA LEU A 107 2.52 -6.28 24.30
C LEU A 107 1.95 -5.19 25.24
N GLY A 108 0.81 -5.45 25.90
CA GLY A 108 0.22 -4.53 26.87
C GLY A 108 -0.69 -3.45 26.28
N TYR A 109 -1.06 -3.55 24.99
CA TYR A 109 -2.03 -2.62 24.41
C TYR A 109 -3.44 -2.89 24.95
N GLY A 110 -4.17 -1.82 25.27
CA GLY A 110 -5.57 -1.92 25.67
C GLY A 110 -6.48 -2.46 24.56
N THR A 111 -7.62 -3.04 24.91
CA THR A 111 -8.53 -3.75 23.99
C THR A 111 -8.86 -2.96 22.71
N LYS A 112 -9.16 -1.66 22.82
CA LYS A 112 -9.48 -0.81 21.66
C LYS A 112 -8.30 -0.71 20.69
N ALA A 113 -7.12 -0.38 21.21
CA ALA A 113 -5.90 -0.29 20.41
C ALA A 113 -5.51 -1.64 19.81
N GLY A 114 -5.63 -2.72 20.59
CA GLY A 114 -5.36 -4.08 20.13
C GLY A 114 -6.25 -4.50 18.96
N ILE A 115 -7.54 -4.14 18.98
CA ILE A 115 -8.46 -4.41 17.86
C ILE A 115 -8.04 -3.64 16.61
N TYR A 116 -7.68 -2.35 16.72
CA TYR A 116 -7.21 -1.58 15.57
C TYR A 116 -5.95 -2.21 14.96
N ILE A 117 -4.96 -2.56 15.78
CA ILE A 117 -3.73 -3.21 15.32
C ILE A 117 -4.04 -4.55 14.64
N ALA A 118 -4.89 -5.37 15.25
CA ALA A 118 -5.29 -6.67 14.73
C ALA A 118 -5.92 -6.59 13.33
N VAL A 119 -6.87 -5.67 13.14
CA VAL A 119 -7.56 -5.49 11.86
C VAL A 119 -6.60 -4.90 10.82
N SER A 120 -5.75 -3.95 11.19
CA SER A 120 -4.73 -3.40 10.29
C SER A 120 -3.76 -4.46 9.78
N LEU A 121 -3.38 -5.42 10.61
CA LEU A 121 -2.50 -6.54 10.23
C LEU A 121 -3.18 -7.57 9.31
N ALA A 122 -4.52 -7.64 9.31
CA ALA A 122 -5.24 -8.62 8.51
C ALA A 122 -5.29 -8.28 7.01
N PHE A 123 -5.08 -7.01 6.64
CA PHE A 123 -5.07 -6.56 5.25
C PHE A 123 -3.78 -6.97 4.54
N SER A 124 -3.93 -7.63 3.38
CA SER A 124 -2.82 -7.99 2.50
C SER A 124 -2.64 -6.95 1.39
N SER A 125 -1.39 -6.68 0.99
CA SER A 125 -1.08 -5.85 -0.17
C SER A 125 -0.83 -6.73 -1.40
N THR A 126 -1.75 -6.65 -2.37
CA THR A 126 -1.63 -7.38 -3.65
C THR A 126 -0.45 -6.91 -4.48
N ILE A 127 0.02 -5.66 -4.29
CA ILE A 127 1.17 -5.06 -5.00
C ILE A 127 2.49 -5.78 -4.69
N VAL A 128 2.61 -6.46 -3.54
CA VAL A 128 3.84 -7.15 -3.16
C VAL A 128 3.94 -8.56 -3.75
N VAL A 129 2.80 -9.17 -4.06
CA VAL A 129 2.72 -10.55 -4.54
C VAL A 129 2.67 -10.63 -6.07
N LEU A 130 2.16 -9.58 -6.73
CA LEU A 130 2.17 -9.39 -8.20
C LEU A 130 3.52 -8.86 -8.68
#